data_AF-A0A366A177-F1
#
_entry.id   AF-A0A366A177-F1
#
_cell.length_a   1.000
_cell.length_b   1.000
_cell.length_c   1.000
_cell.angle_alpha   90.00
_cell.angle_beta   90.00
_cell.angle_gamma   90.00
#
_symmetry.space_group_name_H-M   'P 1'
#
loop_
_entity.id
_entity.type
_entity.pdbx_description
1 polymer ?
#
loop_
_entity_poly.entity_id
_entity_poly.type
_entity_poly.pdbx_seq_one_letter_code
_entity_poly.pdbx_strand_id
1 'polypeptide(L)'
;MLGRGRSANAYAVAGEDTRVLRRYRDGANARGEAALMAELAAAGYPVPGVHADAAPAFTDLVLERIDGPTLLAADPGLDDGERAMIGEALALVTGLRWPRATGRVAADLASMLSSNLRPKLKFTSE
;
A
#
# COMPACT_ATOMS: atom_id res chain seq x y z
N MET A 1 -1.98 -4.84 -17.44
CA MET A 1 -1.52 -4.99 -16.03
C MET A 1 -0.29 -4.12 -15.86
N LEU A 2 -0.18 -3.40 -14.73
CA LEU A 2 0.92 -2.45 -14.47
C LEU A 2 2.02 -3.02 -13.57
N GLY A 3 1.67 -3.94 -12.67
CA GLY A 3 2.65 -4.52 -11.76
C GLY A 3 2.07 -5.59 -10.85
N ARG A 4 2.95 -6.39 -10.25
CA ARG A 4 2.61 -7.47 -9.32
C ARG A 4 3.22 -7.19 -7.95
N GLY A 5 2.38 -6.86 -6.99
CA GLY A 5 2.75 -6.75 -5.58
C GLY A 5 2.67 -8.09 -4.85
N ARG A 6 3.05 -8.10 -3.56
CA ARG A 6 3.09 -9.32 -2.73
C ARG A 6 1.72 -9.93 -2.44
N SER A 7 0.68 -9.13 -2.28
CA SER A 7 -0.71 -9.57 -2.02
C SER A 7 -1.67 -9.22 -3.17
N ALA A 8 -1.35 -8.19 -3.94
CA ALA A 8 -2.24 -7.64 -4.96
C ALA A 8 -1.58 -7.45 -6.33
N ASN A 9 -2.38 -7.45 -7.39
CA ASN A 9 -1.97 -7.04 -8.73
C ASN A 9 -2.48 -5.61 -9.00
N ALA A 10 -1.71 -4.82 -9.75
CA ALA A 10 -2.08 -3.47 -10.16
C ALA A 10 -2.41 -3.41 -11.65
N TYR A 11 -3.46 -2.68 -12.00
CA TYR A 11 -3.98 -2.52 -13.36
C TYR A 11 -4.31 -1.06 -13.64
N ALA A 12 -4.10 -0.60 -14.87
CA ALA A 12 -4.68 0.65 -15.32
C ALA A 12 -6.20 0.49 -15.39
N VAL A 13 -6.94 1.54 -15.05
CA VAL A 13 -8.39 1.58 -15.28
C VAL A 13 -8.63 1.89 -16.76
N ALA A 14 -9.46 1.11 -17.43
CA ALA A 14 -9.67 1.25 -18.87
C ALA A 14 -10.34 2.61 -19.18
N GLY A 15 -9.75 3.38 -20.09
CA GLY A 15 -10.24 4.72 -20.44
C GLY A 15 -9.90 5.81 -19.42
N GLU A 16 -9.11 5.51 -18.39
CA GLU A 16 -8.70 6.47 -17.36
C GLU A 16 -7.19 6.39 -17.10
N ASP A 17 -6.46 7.47 -17.42
CA ASP A 17 -5.00 7.49 -17.22
C ASP A 17 -4.58 7.87 -15.80
N THR A 18 -5.49 8.47 -15.03
CA THR A 18 -5.22 9.03 -13.69
C THR A 18 -5.49 8.05 -12.55
N ARG A 19 -5.92 6.81 -12.85
CA ARG A 19 -6.32 5.84 -11.83
C ARG A 19 -5.73 4.46 -12.04
N VAL A 20 -5.52 3.77 -10.92
CA VAL A 20 -5.02 2.40 -10.86
C VAL A 20 -5.96 1.57 -10.01
N LEU A 21 -6.30 0.38 -10.50
CA LEU A 21 -6.99 -0.65 -9.73
C LEU A 21 -5.99 -1.61 -9.11
N ARG A 22 -6.07 -1.77 -7.80
CA ARG A 22 -5.32 -2.76 -7.02
C ARG A 22 -6.28 -3.87 -6.58
N ARG A 23 -6.04 -5.11 -7.05
CA ARG A 23 -6.87 -6.29 -6.77
C ARG A 23 -6.16 -7.27 -5.86
N TYR A 24 -6.76 -7.57 -4.71
CA TYR A 24 -6.27 -8.59 -3.77
C TYR A 24 -6.50 -10.00 -4.29
N ARG A 25 -5.45 -10.83 -4.28
CA ARG A 25 -5.50 -12.21 -4.81
C ARG A 25 -6.08 -13.22 -3.82
N ASP A 26 -6.00 -12.92 -2.53
CA ASP A 26 -6.50 -13.76 -1.43
C ASP A 26 -7.99 -13.54 -1.13
N GLY A 27 -8.64 -12.64 -1.87
CA GLY A 27 -10.05 -12.29 -1.65
C GLY A 27 -10.29 -11.35 -0.48
N ALA A 28 -9.24 -10.73 0.08
CA ALA A 28 -9.38 -9.77 1.16
C ALA A 28 -10.28 -8.58 0.77
N ASN A 29 -11.10 -8.12 1.71
CA ASN A 29 -11.99 -6.98 1.51
C ASN A 29 -11.20 -5.66 1.59
N ALA A 30 -11.19 -4.91 0.50
CA ALA A 30 -10.47 -3.66 0.34
C ALA A 30 -11.18 -2.44 0.96
N ARG A 31 -12.45 -2.55 1.39
CA ARG A 31 -13.23 -1.40 1.89
C ARG A 31 -12.62 -0.76 3.14
N GLY A 32 -12.08 -1.57 4.05
CA GLY A 32 -11.41 -1.05 5.25
C GLY A 32 -10.16 -0.24 4.92
N GLU A 33 -9.35 -0.72 3.97
CA GLU A 33 -8.20 0.02 3.47
C GLU A 33 -8.62 1.28 2.71
N ALA A 34 -9.71 1.23 1.93
CA ALA A 34 -10.23 2.41 1.24
C ALA A 34 -10.63 3.52 2.22
N ALA A 35 -11.35 3.17 3.30
CA ALA A 35 -11.74 4.12 4.34
C ALA A 35 -10.51 4.72 5.03
N LEU A 36 -9.53 3.89 5.39
CA LEU A 36 -8.29 4.34 5.99
C LEU A 36 -7.50 5.29 5.08
N MET A 37 -7.37 4.98 3.79
CA MET A 37 -6.69 5.85 2.83
C MET A 37 -7.38 7.21 2.72
N ALA A 38 -8.71 7.26 2.71
CA ALA A 38 -9.47 8.51 2.71
C ALA A 38 -9.23 9.33 3.98
N GLU A 39 -9.21 8.68 5.16
CA GLU A 39 -8.91 9.33 6.43
C GLU A 39 -7.48 9.89 6.48
N LEU A 40 -6.50 9.13 5.98
CA LEU A 40 -5.11 9.58 5.90
C LEU A 40 -4.95 10.79 4.96
N ALA A 41 -5.59 10.76 3.79
CA ALA A 41 -5.60 11.90 2.88
C ALA A 41 -6.24 13.13 3.54
N ALA A 42 -7.39 12.97 4.22
CA ALA A 42 -8.06 14.05 4.94
C ALA A 42 -7.21 14.62 6.09
N ALA A 43 -6.37 13.80 6.71
CA ALA A 43 -5.43 14.21 7.75
C ALA A 43 -4.12 14.81 7.19
N GLY A 44 -3.99 14.97 5.87
CA GLY A 44 -2.84 15.62 5.22
C GLY A 44 -1.62 14.72 5.04
N TYR A 45 -1.78 13.40 5.12
CA TYR A 45 -0.70 12.48 4.80
C TYR A 45 -0.52 12.34 3.28
N PRO A 46 0.73 12.18 2.80
CA PRO A 46 1.01 11.98 1.37
C PRO A 46 0.68 10.55 0.96
N VAL A 47 -0.61 10.22 0.89
CA VAL A 47 -1.15 8.96 0.35
C VAL A 47 -1.88 9.23 -0.96
N PRO A 48 -1.93 8.26 -1.90
CA PRO A 48 -2.73 8.42 -3.11
C PRO A 48 -4.21 8.61 -2.76
N GLY A 49 -4.91 9.47 -3.50
CA GLY A 49 -6.37 9.59 -3.40
C GLY A 49 -7.06 8.24 -3.64
N VAL A 50 -8.19 8.00 -2.96
CA VAL A 50 -8.97 6.77 -3.11
C VAL A 50 -10.33 7.05 -3.74
N HIS A 51 -10.77 6.15 -4.63
CA HIS A 51 -12.05 6.23 -5.34
C HIS A 51 -12.90 5.00 -5.02
N ALA A 52 -13.42 4.92 -3.79
CA ALA A 52 -14.11 3.73 -3.29
C ALA A 52 -15.32 3.31 -4.16
N ASP A 53 -16.07 4.27 -4.69
CA ASP A 53 -17.28 4.01 -5.49
C ASP A 53 -16.96 3.48 -6.90
N ALA A 54 -15.71 3.57 -7.34
CA ALA A 54 -15.26 3.08 -8.64
C ALA A 54 -14.77 1.62 -8.60
N ALA A 55 -14.72 0.99 -7.42
CA ALA A 55 -14.23 -0.38 -7.26
C ALA A 55 -15.23 -1.42 -7.83
N PRO A 56 -14.85 -2.23 -8.84
CA PRO A 56 -15.75 -3.23 -9.44
C PRO A 56 -16.13 -4.38 -8.50
N ALA A 57 -15.26 -4.71 -7.53
CA ALA A 57 -15.49 -5.77 -6.55
C ALA A 57 -15.03 -5.32 -5.16
N PHE A 58 -15.53 -5.99 -4.12
CA PHE A 58 -15.11 -5.72 -2.73
C PHE A 58 -13.62 -6.01 -2.46
N THR A 59 -12.96 -6.72 -3.37
CA THR A 59 -11.52 -7.04 -3.33
C THR A 59 -10.66 -6.04 -4.10
N ASP A 60 -11.30 -5.03 -4.71
CA ASP A 60 -10.65 -4.01 -5.52
C ASP A 60 -10.55 -2.69 -4.76
N LEU A 61 -9.40 -2.05 -4.88
CA LEU A 61 -9.13 -0.71 -4.40
C LEU A 61 -8.73 0.16 -5.59
N VAL A 62 -9.52 1.19 -5.90
CA VAL A 62 -9.17 2.15 -6.96
C VAL A 62 -8.50 3.36 -6.33
N LEU A 63 -7.30 3.66 -6.80
CA LEU A 63 -6.43 4.72 -6.29
C LEU A 63 -6.08 5.69 -7.40
N GLU A 64 -5.76 6.91 -7.02
CA GLU A 64 -5.00 7.86 -7.83
C GLU A 64 -3.70 7.20 -8.31
N ARG A 65 -3.39 7.40 -9.58
CA ARG A 65 -2.12 7.00 -10.15
C ARG A 65 -1.04 8.01 -9.74
N ILE A 66 0.02 7.51 -9.13
CA ILE A 66 1.22 8.30 -8.87
C ILE A 66 2.21 8.06 -10.01
N ASP A 67 2.60 9.15 -10.67
CA ASP A 67 3.63 9.11 -11.71
C ASP A 67 5.02 9.26 -11.10
N GLY A 68 6.00 8.63 -11.73
CA GLY A 68 7.39 8.67 -11.32
C GLY A 68 8.04 7.28 -11.30
N PRO A 69 9.37 7.24 -11.09
CA PRO A 69 10.06 5.98 -10.94
C PRO A 69 9.56 5.24 -9.70
N THR A 70 9.58 3.92 -9.74
CA THR A 70 9.48 3.14 -8.50
C THR A 70 10.64 3.51 -7.59
N LEU A 71 10.50 3.32 -6.27
CA LEU A 71 11.58 3.62 -5.32
C LEU A 71 12.90 2.92 -5.69
N LEU A 72 12.82 1.73 -6.29
CA LEU A 72 13.97 0.97 -6.77
C LEU A 72 14.60 1.53 -8.04
N ALA A 73 13.79 2.14 -8.90
CA ALA A 73 14.24 2.76 -10.15
C ALA A 73 14.72 4.20 -9.95
N ALA A 74 14.36 4.84 -8.83
CA ALA A 74 14.77 6.20 -8.49
C ALA A 74 16.28 6.31 -8.28
N ASP A 75 16.92 5.23 -7.79
CA ASP A 75 18.38 5.13 -7.72
C ASP A 75 18.85 3.75 -8.20
N PRO A 76 19.28 3.64 -9.48
CA PRO A 76 19.79 2.39 -10.02
C PRO A 76 21.14 1.97 -9.43
N GLY A 77 21.85 2.88 -8.72
CA GLY A 77 23.15 2.61 -8.11
C GLY A 77 23.09 1.83 -6.80
N LEU A 78 21.90 1.68 -6.20
CA LEU A 78 21.73 0.94 -4.96
C LEU A 78 22.16 -0.51 -5.12
N ASP A 79 23.02 -1.01 -4.23
CA ASP A 79 23.40 -2.42 -4.18
C ASP A 79 22.32 -3.29 -3.50
N ASP A 80 22.48 -4.61 -3.54
CA ASP A 80 21.51 -5.55 -2.97
C ASP A 80 21.34 -5.40 -1.45
N GLY A 81 22.41 -5.01 -0.75
CA GLY A 81 22.41 -4.77 0.70
C GLY A 81 21.63 -3.50 1.05
N GLU A 82 21.82 -2.43 0.30
CA GLU A 82 21.08 -1.17 0.46
C GLU A 82 19.60 -1.35 0.15
N ARG A 83 19.27 -2.13 -0.91
CA ARG A 83 17.88 -2.50 -1.24
C ARG A 83 17.22 -3.29 -0.11
N ALA A 84 17.94 -4.23 0.49
CA ALA A 84 17.45 -4.99 1.64
C ALA A 84 17.22 -4.07 2.85
N MET A 85 18.17 -3.19 3.16
CA MET A 85 18.07 -2.23 4.26
C MET A 85 16.89 -1.28 4.09
N ILE A 86 16.62 -0.77 2.89
CA ILE A 86 15.43 0.04 2.60
C ILE A 86 14.14 -0.76 2.89
N GLY A 87 14.12 -2.04 2.53
CA GLY A 87 13.01 -2.94 2.84
C GLY A 87 12.79 -3.12 4.35
N GLU A 88 13.86 -3.23 5.13
CA GLU A 88 13.81 -3.32 6.60
C GLU A 88 13.44 -1.99 7.26
N ALA A 89 13.99 -0.88 6.78
CA ALA A 89 13.66 0.47 7.23
C ALA A 89 12.17 0.78 7.03
N LEU A 90 11.57 0.33 5.91
CA LEU A 90 10.13 0.42 5.71
C LEU A 90 9.36 -0.35 6.79
N ALA A 91 9.83 -1.53 7.19
CA ALA A 91 9.21 -2.29 8.29
C ALA A 91 9.34 -1.56 9.64
N LEU A 92 10.46 -0.87 9.90
CA LEU A 92 10.64 -0.04 11.10
C LEU A 92 9.71 1.18 11.08
N VAL A 93 9.61 1.90 9.96
CA VAL A 93 8.72 3.05 9.79
C VAL A 93 7.26 2.66 10.04
N THR A 94 6.86 1.46 9.62
CA THR A 94 5.51 0.94 9.89
C THR A 94 5.28 0.58 11.36
N GLY A 95 6.34 0.39 12.15
CA GLY A 95 6.26 0.21 13.60
C GLY A 95 6.12 1.52 14.39
N LEU A 96 6.33 2.68 13.75
CA LEU A 96 6.26 3.97 14.42
C LEU A 96 4.80 4.35 14.72
N ARG A 97 4.55 4.83 15.95
CA ARG A 97 3.30 5.55 16.25
C ARG A 97 3.39 6.93 15.62
N TRP A 98 2.58 7.18 14.60
CA TRP A 98 2.52 8.49 13.99
C TRP A 98 1.74 9.48 14.87
N PRO A 99 2.30 10.64 15.26
CA PRO A 99 1.68 11.53 16.25
C PRO A 99 0.31 12.08 15.85
N ARG A 100 0.00 12.10 14.55
CA ARG A 100 -1.24 12.62 13.98
C ARG A 100 -2.28 11.52 13.68
N ALA A 101 -1.95 10.24 13.89
CA ALA A 101 -2.91 9.15 13.77
C ALA A 101 -3.58 8.98 15.14
N THR A 102 -4.74 9.61 15.33
CA THR A 102 -5.51 9.52 16.59
C THR A 102 -6.79 8.72 16.39
N GLY A 103 -7.20 7.97 17.41
CA GLY A 103 -8.47 7.24 17.41
C GLY A 103 -8.50 6.05 16.44
N ARG A 104 -9.55 5.95 15.63
CA ARG A 104 -9.82 4.83 14.71
C ARG A 104 -8.75 4.67 13.61
N VAL A 105 -8.23 5.78 13.09
CA VAL A 105 -7.12 5.83 12.12
C VAL A 105 -5.91 5.03 12.61
N ALA A 106 -5.54 5.15 13.88
CA ALA A 106 -4.38 4.44 14.42
C ALA A 106 -4.62 2.92 14.53
N ALA A 107 -5.85 2.50 14.86
CA ALA A 107 -6.23 1.10 14.96
C ALA A 107 -6.30 0.44 13.58
N ASP A 108 -6.86 1.15 12.59
CA ASP A 108 -6.97 0.67 11.22
C ASP A 108 -5.61 0.69 10.51
N LEU A 109 -4.76 1.69 10.76
CA LEU A 109 -3.38 1.71 10.29
C LEU A 109 -2.60 0.53 10.88
N ALA A 110 -2.68 0.30 12.20
CA ALA A 110 -2.02 -0.85 12.83
C ALA A 110 -2.55 -2.19 12.27
N SER A 111 -3.85 -2.29 11.97
CA SER A 111 -4.46 -3.46 11.34
C SER A 111 -3.97 -3.66 9.91
N MET A 112 -3.98 -2.63 9.07
CA MET A 112 -3.52 -2.65 7.68
C MET A 112 -2.03 -2.96 7.56
N LEU A 113 -1.22 -2.36 8.44
CA LEU A 113 0.19 -2.66 8.56
C LEU A 113 0.37 -4.11 9.01
N SER A 114 -0.40 -4.58 9.99
CA SER A 114 -0.31 -5.97 10.44
C SER A 114 -0.73 -7.00 9.37
N SER A 115 -1.75 -6.72 8.56
CA SER A 115 -2.21 -7.64 7.51
C SER A 115 -1.30 -7.61 6.28
N ASN A 116 -0.75 -6.44 5.92
CA ASN A 116 0.21 -6.32 4.82
C ASN A 116 1.66 -6.72 5.21
N LEU A 117 1.98 -6.83 6.52
CA LEU A 117 3.34 -7.09 7.00
C LEU A 117 3.50 -8.37 7.81
N ARG A 118 2.52 -8.89 8.57
CA ARG A 118 2.72 -10.08 9.40
C ARG A 118 2.87 -11.42 8.66
N PRO A 119 2.38 -11.63 7.41
CA PRO A 119 2.80 -12.81 6.65
C PRO A 119 4.26 -12.72 6.18
N LYS A 120 4.95 -11.59 6.39
CA LYS A 120 6.31 -11.32 5.90
C LYS A 120 7.43 -11.67 6.91
N LEU A 121 7.09 -12.22 8.08
CA LEU A 121 8.03 -12.54 9.17
C LEU A 121 7.96 -14.02 9.59
N LYS A 122 7.76 -14.94 8.65
CA LYS A 122 8.17 -16.34 8.84
C LYS A 122 9.45 -16.57 8.04
N PHE A 123 10.58 -16.41 8.71
CA PHE A 123 11.80 -17.08 8.30
C PHE A 123 11.65 -18.54 8.76
N THR A 124 11.48 -19.47 7.82
CA THR A 124 11.84 -20.86 8.08
C THR A 124 13.36 -20.90 8.07
N SER A 125 13.95 -21.07 9.24
CA SER A 125 15.32 -21.55 9.38
C SER A 125 15.37 -22.99 8.87
N GLU A 126 16.24 -23.26 7.91
CA GLU A 126 17.03 -24.49 7.93
C GLU A 126 18.37 -24.17 8.59
#